data_AF-A0A942QKJ7-F1
#
_entry.id   AF-A0A942QKJ7-F1
#
_cell.length_a   1.000
_cell.length_b   1.000
_cell.length_c   1.000
_cell.angle_alpha   90.00
_cell.angle_beta   90.00
_cell.angle_gamma   90.00
#
_symmetry.space_group_name_H-M   'P 1'
#
loop_
_entity.id
_entity.type
_entity.pdbx_description
1 polymer ?
#
loop_
_entity_poly.entity_id
_entity_poly.type
_entity_poly.pdbx_seq_one_letter_code
_entity_poly.pdbx_strand_id
1 'polypeptide(L)' 'MPAPIAVRVRSVPRVVWFDCAGTEAVPGDHVIVDTDRGLELGTVVDERHHSCAEKAADAFKPIVRLATAEDL' A
#
# COMPACT_ATOMS: atom_id res chain seq x y z
N MET A 1 -12.22 3.65 10.73
CA MET A 1 -11.98 3.52 9.29
C MET A 1 -10.49 3.63 9.09
N PRO A 2 -9.78 2.57 8.67
CA PRO A 2 -8.35 2.68 8.40
C PRO A 2 -8.12 3.68 7.25
N ALA A 3 -7.10 4.51 7.37
CA ALA A 3 -6.70 5.42 6.30
C ALA A 3 -5.93 4.64 5.22
N PRO A 4 -6.03 5.03 3.94
CA PRO A 4 -5.19 4.43 2.90
C PRO A 4 -3.72 4.76 3.16
N ILE A 5 -2.82 3.86 2.79
CA ILE A 5 -1.38 4.07 2.93
C ILE A 5 -0.72 4.23 1.56
N ALA A 6 0.31 5.06 1.51
CA ALA A 6 1.11 5.30 0.33
C ALA A 6 2.19 4.21 0.23
N VAL A 7 2.11 3.40 -0.82
CA VAL A 7 3.05 2.32 -1.07
C VAL A 7 3.82 2.61 -2.36
N ARG A 8 5.15 2.55 -2.27
CA ARG A 8 6.04 2.59 -3.43
C ARG A 8 6.23 1.15 -3.93
N VAL A 9 5.54 0.81 -5.00
CA VAL A 9 5.68 -0.50 -5.65
C VAL A 9 7.01 -0.55 -6.40
N ARG A 10 7.79 -1.62 -6.27
CA ARG A 10 9.11 -1.73 -6.92
C ARG A 10 9.03 -1.73 -8.44
N SER A 11 7.93 -2.24 -8.98
CA SER A 11 7.67 -2.41 -10.41
C SER A 11 7.32 -1.12 -11.15
N VAL A 12 6.80 -0.12 -10.44
CA VAL A 12 6.47 1.19 -11.01
C VAL A 12 7.22 2.31 -10.31
N PRO A 13 7.76 3.31 -11.03
CA PRO A 13 8.49 4.41 -10.42
C PRO A 13 7.59 5.41 -9.65
N ARG A 14 6.32 5.07 -9.40
CA ARG A 14 5.30 5.94 -8.81
C ARG A 14 4.76 5.34 -7.51
N VAL A 15 4.50 6.21 -6.55
CA VAL A 15 3.79 5.87 -5.31
C VAL A 15 2.30 5.77 -5.60
N VAL A 16 1.70 4.65 -5.19
CA VAL A 16 0.27 4.37 -5.35
C VAL A 16 -0.33 4.18 -3.96
N TRP A 17 -1.58 4.58 -3.80
CA TRP A 17 -2.30 4.45 -2.54
C TRP A 17 -3.03 3.13 -2.52
N PHE A 18 -2.88 2.39 -1.42
CA PHE A 18 -3.55 1.11 -1.20
C PHE A 18 -4.39 1.18 0.07
N ASP A 19 -5.49 0.42 0.07
CA ASP A 19 -6.29 0.26 1.27
C ASP A 19 -5.53 -0.64 2.25
N CYS A 20 -5.41 -0.19 3.50
CA CYS A 20 -4.67 -0.91 4.51
C CYS A 20 -5.31 -2.26 4.86
N ALA A 21 -6.59 -2.50 4.51
CA ALA A 21 -7.34 -3.74 4.71
C ALA A 21 -7.29 -4.32 6.14
N GLY A 22 -6.96 -3.49 7.14
CA GLY A 22 -6.73 -3.90 8.53
C GLY A 22 -5.31 -4.40 8.84
N THR A 23 -4.38 -4.27 7.90
CA THR A 23 -2.94 -4.54 8.09
C THR A 23 -2.31 -3.41 8.90
N GLU A 24 -1.52 -3.73 9.93
CA GLU A 24 -0.77 -2.75 10.73
C GLU A 24 0.58 -2.38 10.07
N ALA A 25 0.59 -2.16 8.76
CA ALA A 25 1.81 -1.82 8.05
C ALA A 25 2.24 -0.38 8.37
N VAL A 26 3.51 -0.21 8.74
CA VAL A 26 4.08 1.09 9.13
C VAL A 26 5.01 1.64 8.04
N PRO A 27 5.26 2.95 7.98
CA PRO A 27 6.25 3.53 7.06
C PRO A 27 7.62 2.86 7.23
N GLY A 28 8.19 2.38 6.12
CA GLY A 28 9.42 1.59 6.08
C GLY A 28 9.21 0.07 6.00
N ASP A 29 7.99 -0.40 6.27
CA ASP A 29 7.65 -1.81 6.13
C ASP A 29 7.43 -2.22 4.67
N HIS A 30 7.59 -3.51 4.39
CA HIS A 30 7.41 -4.08 3.07
C HIS A 30 6.06 -4.79 3.04
N VAL A 31 5.25 -4.48 2.04
CA VAL A 31 3.91 -5.03 1.90
C VAL A 31 3.75 -5.65 0.53
N ILE A 32 2.94 -6.70 0.48
CA ILE A 32 2.52 -7.33 -0.76
C ILE A 32 1.19 -6.70 -1.16
N VAL A 33 1.20 -6.08 -2.33
CA VAL A 33 0.03 -5.47 -2.94
C VAL A 33 -0.46 -6.30 -4.12
N ASP A 34 -1.76 -6.38 -4.30
CA ASP A 34 -2.33 -6.94 -5.53
C ASP A 34 -2.39 -5.83 -6.59
N THR A 35 -1.76 -6.06 -7.73
CA THR A 35 -1.89 -5.21 -8.91
C THR A 35 -2.54 -6.00 -10.04
N ASP A 36 -2.94 -5.33 -11.11
CA ASP A 36 -3.53 -6.00 -12.29
C ASP A 36 -2.59 -7.05 -12.93
N ARG A 37 -1.29 -6.98 -12.60
CA ARG A 37 -0.27 -7.93 -13.06
C ARG A 37 0.02 -9.07 -12.07
N GLY A 38 -0.58 -9.05 -10.89
CA GLY A 38 -0.37 -10.04 -9.83
C GLY A 38 0.12 -9.43 -8.52
N LEU A 39 0.74 -10.25 -7.68
CA LEU A 39 1.29 -9.82 -6.39
C LEU A 39 2.61 -9.09 -6.61
N GLU A 40 2.72 -7.88 -6.08
CA GLU A 40 3.93 -7.08 -6.18
C GLU A 40 4.41 -6.61 -4.81
N LEU A 41 5.73 -6.57 -4.65
CA LEU A 41 6.38 -6.03 -3.47
C LEU A 41 6.35 -4.50 -3.53
N GLY A 42 5.82 -3.89 -2.49
CA GLY A 42 5.85 -2.46 -2.26
C GLY A 42 6.44 -2.12 -0.90
N THR A 43 6.95 -0.91 -0.78
CA THR A 43 7.45 -0.37 0.48
C THR A 43 6.52 0.75 0.93
N VAL A 44 6.04 0.70 2.16
CA VAL A 44 5.21 1.77 2.72
C VAL A 44 6.09 2.99 2.90
N VAL A 45 5.73 4.09 2.24
CA VAL A 45 6.50 5.35 2.29
C VAL A 45 5.84 6.39 3.18
N ASP A 46 4.52 6.33 3.33
CA ASP A 46 3.76 7.29 4.14
C ASP A 46 2.38 6.70 4.48
N GLU A 47 1.88 6.93 5.68
CA GLU A 47 0.48 6.69 6.03
C GLU A 47 -0.29 8.00 5.81
N ARG A 48 -1.47 7.97 5.18
CA ARG A 48 -2.19 9.22 4.89
C ARG A 48 -2.61 9.91 6.18
N HIS A 49 -1.82 10.88 6.64
CA HIS A 49 -2.23 11.78 7.70
C HIS A 49 -3.29 12.72 7.12
N HIS A 50 -4.56 12.39 7.39
CA HIS A 50 -5.81 13.04 6.96
C HIS A 50 -5.64 14.50 6.47
N SER A 51 -5.17 14.67 5.24
CA SER A 51 -5.04 15.96 4.59
C SER A 51 -5.10 15.77 3.08
N CYS A 52 -6.14 16.38 2.52
CA CYS A 52 -6.42 16.59 1.09
C CYS A 52 -6.81 15.36 0.26
N ALA A 53 -8.04 15.41 -0.29
CA ALA A 53 -8.63 14.61 -1.37
C ALA A 53 -9.49 13.39 -0.97
N GLU A 54 -10.73 13.69 -0.57
CA GLU A 54 -11.94 12.85 -0.51
C GLU A 54 -12.28 12.03 -1.78
N LYS A 55 -11.43 11.98 -2.79
CA LYS A 55 -11.82 11.52 -4.14
C LYS A 55 -11.39 10.11 -4.54
N ALA A 56 -10.76 9.31 -3.68
CA ALA A 56 -10.15 8.07 -4.17
C ALA A 56 -10.28 6.83 -3.25
N ALA A 57 -10.97 6.92 -2.11
CA ALA A 57 -11.10 5.77 -1.19
C ALA A 57 -11.76 4.54 -1.84
N ASP A 58 -12.70 4.73 -2.76
CA ASP A 58 -13.40 3.64 -3.47
C ASP A 58 -12.59 2.99 -4.61
N ALA A 59 -11.44 3.54 -4.98
CA ALA A 59 -10.66 3.09 -6.15
C ALA A 59 -9.31 2.45 -5.79
N PHE A 60 -9.00 2.31 -4.50
CA PHE A 60 -7.72 1.75 -4.08
C PHE A 60 -7.80 0.23 -4.01
N LYS A 61 -6.78 -0.43 -4.56
CA LYS A 61 -6.62 -1.87 -4.36
C LYS A 61 -6.22 -2.14 -2.90
N PRO A 62 -6.64 -3.27 -2.31
CA PRO A 62 -6.26 -3.64 -0.97
C PRO A 62 -4.82 -4.16 -0.91
N ILE A 63 -4.18 -3.98 0.24
CA ILE A 63 -2.97 -4.70 0.61
C ILE A 63 -3.35 -6.14 0.94
N VAL A 64 -2.55 -7.10 0.47
CA VAL A 64 -2.79 -8.52 0.69
C VAL A 64 -2.21 -8.96 2.03
N ARG A 65 -0.95 -8.60 2.31
CA ARG A 65 -0.24 -8.96 3.54
C ARG A 65 1.07 -8.17 3.71
N LEU A 66 1.65 -8.23 4.89
CA LEU A 66 3.06 -7.86 5.12
C LEU A 66 3.97 -8.82 4.35
N ALA A 67 5.02 -8.27 3.75
CA ALA A 67 6.05 -9.05 3.09
C ALA A 67 6.83 -9.83 4.16
N THR A 68 7.11 -11.09 3.86
CA THR A 68 7.94 -11.93 4.72
C THR A 68 9.39 -11.88 4.26
N ALA A 69 10.30 -12.49 5.02
CA ALA A 69 11.70 -12.62 4.61
C ALA A 69 11.87 -13.37 3.28
N GLU A 70 10.88 -14.16 2.85
CA GLU A 70 10.88 -14.84 1.56
C GLU A 70 10.52 -13.92 0.39
N ASP A 71 9.91 -12.76 0.67
CA ASP A 71 9.45 -11.80 -0.35
C ASP A 71 10.45 -10.64 -0.58
N LEU A 72 11.50 -10.49 0.26
CA LEU A 72 12.55 -9.45 0.21
C LEU A 72 13.72 -9.85 -0.69
#